data_AF-A0A3D4SZM6-F1
#
_entry.id   AF-A0A3D4SZM6-F1
#
_cell.length_a   1.000
_cell.length_b   1.000
_cell.length_c   1.000
_cell.angle_alpha   90.00
_cell.angle_beta   90.00
_cell.angle_gamma   90.00
#
_symmetry.space_group_name_H-M   'P 1'
#
loop_
_entity.id
_entity.type
_entity.pdbx_description
1 polymer ?
#
loop_
_entity_poly.entity_id
_entity_poly.type
_entity_poly.pdbx_seq_one_letter_code
_entity_poly.pdbx_strand_id
1 'polypeptide(L)'
;MSTSSPSAPKNPAATPERKRRVRGALTRYSVMAYITGVMLLLLCVEMIIKYIGYPIILDRPAADAPSWFFVIAAVHGWIFIIYCLTCLDLGVKARWVPAKWVTTILAGVIPVLSFILERRRRNEVVRTFDLDN
;
A
#
# COMPACT_ATOMS: atom_id res chain seq x y z
N MET A 1 -49.19 -32.04 0.85
CA MET A 1 -47.94 -32.29 0.10
C MET A 1 -47.29 -30.92 -0.14
N SER A 2 -46.55 -30.41 0.85
CA SER A 2 -46.03 -29.04 0.85
C SER A 2 -44.65 -29.03 0.21
N THR A 3 -44.53 -28.35 -0.92
CA THR A 3 -43.28 -28.17 -1.66
C THR A 3 -42.39 -27.18 -0.90
N SER A 4 -41.28 -27.67 -0.34
CA SER A 4 -40.24 -26.81 0.22
C SER A 4 -39.54 -26.06 -0.91
N SER A 5 -39.82 -24.77 -1.02
CA SER A 5 -39.13 -23.85 -1.94
C SER A 5 -37.61 -23.86 -1.66
N PRO A 6 -36.74 -23.96 -2.67
CA PRO A 6 -35.29 -23.92 -2.48
C PRO A 6 -34.90 -22.57 -1.88
N SER A 7 -34.37 -22.59 -0.65
CA SER A 7 -33.80 -21.41 -0.02
C SER A 7 -32.65 -20.89 -0.90
N ALA A 8 -32.85 -19.72 -1.50
CA ALA A 8 -31.80 -18.98 -2.19
C ALA A 8 -30.55 -18.91 -1.29
N PRO A 9 -29.34 -19.11 -1.83
CA PRO A 9 -28.13 -19.11 -1.02
C PRO A 9 -27.99 -17.74 -0.34
N LYS A 10 -28.10 -17.73 1.00
CA LYS A 10 -27.66 -16.63 1.84
C LYS A 10 -26.22 -16.30 1.42
N ASN A 11 -26.06 -15.07 0.94
CA ASN A 11 -24.80 -14.37 0.64
C ASN A 11 -23.54 -15.21 0.96
N PRO A 12 -22.80 -15.69 -0.06
CA PRO A 12 -21.75 -16.68 0.15
C PRO A 12 -20.66 -16.07 1.03
N ALA A 13 -20.71 -16.41 2.32
CA ALA A 13 -19.58 -16.30 3.22
C ALA A 13 -18.36 -16.83 2.46
N ALA A 14 -17.37 -15.98 2.27
CA ALA A 14 -16.26 -16.18 1.35
C ALA A 14 -15.74 -17.63 1.45
N THR A 15 -15.82 -18.38 0.34
CA THR A 15 -15.28 -19.73 0.26
C THR A 15 -13.86 -19.75 0.84
N PRO A 16 -13.43 -20.83 1.52
CA PRO A 16 -12.11 -20.90 2.16
C PRO A 16 -10.96 -20.51 1.22
N GLU A 17 -11.09 -20.88 -0.06
CA GLU A 17 -10.18 -20.45 -1.12
C GLU A 17 -10.12 -18.94 -1.33
N ARG A 18 -11.28 -18.26 -1.34
CA ARG A 18 -11.34 -16.80 -1.52
C ARG A 18 -10.70 -16.09 -0.34
N LYS A 19 -10.97 -16.53 0.90
CA LYS A 19 -10.29 -16.02 2.10
C LYS A 19 -8.76 -16.16 1.99
N ARG A 20 -8.27 -17.33 1.56
CA ARG A 20 -6.82 -17.58 1.35
C ARG A 20 -6.20 -16.68 0.27
N ARG A 21 -6.88 -16.49 -0.86
CA ARG A 21 -6.41 -15.62 -1.97
C ARG A 21 -6.32 -14.16 -1.54
N VAL A 22 -7.32 -13.67 -0.80
CA VAL A 22 -7.35 -12.29 -0.27
C VAL A 22 -6.28 -12.09 0.80
N ARG A 23 -6.10 -13.04 1.73
CA ARG A 23 -5.05 -12.97 2.76
C ARG A 23 -3.64 -12.91 2.16
N GLY A 24 -3.38 -13.71 1.13
CA GLY A 24 -2.11 -13.70 0.40
C GLY A 24 -1.86 -12.36 -0.30
N ALA A 25 -2.87 -11.80 -0.98
CA ALA A 25 -2.76 -10.48 -1.61
C ALA A 25 -2.56 -9.36 -0.58
N LEU A 26 -3.26 -9.43 0.56
CA LEU A 26 -3.14 -8.45 1.65
C LEU A 26 -1.73 -8.44 2.24
N THR A 27 -1.13 -9.61 2.42
CA THR A 27 0.24 -9.72 2.95
C THR A 27 1.25 -9.07 2.01
N ARG A 28 1.16 -9.36 0.70
CA ARG A 28 2.05 -8.76 -0.32
C ARG A 28 1.88 -7.25 -0.38
N TYR A 29 0.63 -6.77 -0.37
CA TYR A 29 0.32 -5.35 -0.32
C TYR A 29 0.94 -4.69 0.92
N SER A 30 0.73 -5.24 2.12
CA SER A 30 1.29 -4.64 3.34
C SER A 30 2.80 -4.59 3.30
N VAL A 31 3.48 -5.67 2.89
CA VAL A 31 4.94 -5.68 2.79
C VAL A 31 5.42 -4.57 1.83
N MET A 32 4.81 -4.46 0.65
CA MET A 32 5.16 -3.41 -0.31
C MET A 32 4.82 -2.01 0.19
N ALA A 33 3.71 -1.84 0.91
CA ALA A 33 3.32 -0.57 1.52
C ALA A 33 4.35 -0.10 2.55
N TYR A 34 4.84 -1.00 3.41
CA TYR A 34 5.91 -0.69 4.36
C TYR A 34 7.23 -0.35 3.67
N ILE A 35 7.65 -1.16 2.68
CA ILE A 35 8.90 -0.90 1.95
C ILE A 35 8.83 0.47 1.24
N THR A 36 7.74 0.74 0.52
CA THR A 36 7.55 2.00 -0.20
C THR A 36 7.47 3.18 0.75
N GLY A 37 6.73 3.07 1.85
CA GLY A 37 6.58 4.13 2.85
C GLY A 37 7.89 4.46 3.58
N VAL A 38 8.69 3.46 3.94
CA VAL A 38 10.01 3.67 4.56
C VAL A 38 10.99 4.32 3.59
N MET A 39 11.05 3.84 2.34
CA MET A 39 11.87 4.45 1.28
C MET A 39 11.46 5.90 1.01
N LEU A 40 10.15 6.20 0.98
CA LEU A 40 9.66 7.55 0.79
C LEU A 40 10.03 8.47 1.96
N LEU A 41 9.95 7.99 3.20
CA LEU A 41 10.43 8.71 4.38
C LEU A 41 11.93 9.03 4.28
N LEU A 42 12.74 8.05 3.89
CA LEU A 42 14.18 8.26 3.66
C LEU A 42 14.42 9.31 2.57
N LEU A 43 13.70 9.23 1.45
CA LEU A 43 13.78 10.21 0.37
C LEU A 43 13.39 11.62 0.86
N CYS A 44 12.34 11.76 1.68
CA CYS A 44 11.95 13.03 2.27
C CYS A 44 13.05 13.60 3.19
N VAL A 45 13.68 12.75 4.00
CA VAL A 45 14.82 13.16 4.84
C VAL A 45 15.99 13.61 3.97
N GLU A 46 16.31 12.89 2.90
CA GLU A 46 17.36 13.29 1.95
C GLU A 46 17.06 14.63 1.26
N MET A 47 15.80 14.90 0.91
CA MET A 47 15.39 16.20 0.37
C MET A 47 15.54 17.32 1.39
N ILE A 48 15.17 17.09 2.65
CA ILE A 48 15.39 18.06 3.73
C ILE A 48 16.89 18.32 3.89
N ILE A 49 17.72 17.28 3.94
CA ILE A 49 19.17 17.45 4.07
C ILE A 49 19.74 18.22 2.86
N LYS A 50 19.40 17.81 1.64
CA LYS A 50 19.94 18.40 0.40
C LYS A 50 19.53 19.86 0.19
N TYR A 51 18.26 20.20 0.47
CA TYR A 51 17.72 21.52 0.14
C TYR A 51 17.66 22.48 1.34
N ILE A 52 17.63 21.97 2.57
CA ILE A 52 17.58 22.77 3.79
C ILE A 52 18.92 22.64 4.52
N GLY A 53 19.39 21.42 4.77
CA GLY A 53 20.65 21.18 5.50
C GLY A 53 21.88 21.78 4.84
N TYR A 54 22.14 21.45 3.58
CA TYR A 54 23.31 21.95 2.85
C TYR A 54 23.30 23.49 2.72
N PRO A 55 22.23 24.13 2.20
CA PRO A 55 22.25 25.57 1.97
C PRO A 55 22.10 26.41 3.24
N ILE A 56 21.30 25.96 4.22
CA ILE A 56 20.96 26.78 5.40
C ILE A 56 21.90 26.49 6.57
N ILE A 57 22.30 25.23 6.78
CA ILE A 57 23.08 24.83 7.97
C ILE A 57 24.59 24.78 7.66
N LEU A 58 24.96 24.27 6.47
CA LEU A 58 26.37 24.08 6.09
C LEU A 58 26.91 25.18 5.17
N ASP A 59 26.05 26.10 4.69
CA ASP A 59 26.38 27.15 3.71
C ASP A 59 27.06 26.57 2.44
N ARG A 60 26.61 25.38 2.02
CA ARG A 60 27.07 24.64 0.84
C ARG A 60 25.97 24.54 -0.20
N PRO A 61 26.30 24.60 -1.50
CA PRO A 61 25.30 24.40 -2.54
C PRO A 61 24.73 22.97 -2.48
N ALA A 62 23.44 22.83 -2.77
CA ALA A 62 22.75 21.53 -2.83
C ALA A 62 23.36 20.55 -3.87
N ALA A 63 24.19 21.06 -4.78
CA ALA A 63 24.95 20.27 -5.75
C ALA A 63 26.05 19.39 -5.09
N ASP A 64 26.52 19.77 -3.89
CA ASP A 64 27.51 19.00 -3.14
C ASP A 64 26.90 17.76 -2.47
N ALA A 65 25.57 17.61 -2.52
CA ALA A 65 24.90 16.45 -1.97
C ALA A 65 25.34 15.16 -2.68
N PRO A 66 25.54 14.05 -1.94
CA PRO A 66 26.07 12.82 -2.51
C PRO A 66 25.22 12.26 -3.66
N SER A 67 25.89 11.72 -4.69
CA SER A 67 25.23 11.14 -5.87
C SER A 67 24.34 9.93 -5.55
N TRP A 68 24.57 9.23 -4.44
CA TRP A 68 23.76 8.08 -4.03
C TRP A 68 22.32 8.43 -3.66
N PHE A 69 22.01 9.69 -3.36
CA PHE A 69 20.62 10.15 -3.16
C PHE A 69 19.76 9.90 -4.41
N PHE A 70 20.34 10.07 -5.60
CA PHE A 70 19.64 9.80 -6.86
C PHE A 70 19.36 8.31 -7.07
N VAL A 71 20.23 7.43 -6.57
CA VAL A 71 20.02 5.98 -6.63
C VAL A 71 18.82 5.59 -5.78
N ILE A 72 18.66 6.18 -4.59
CA ILE A 72 17.52 5.92 -3.71
C ILE A 72 16.22 6.41 -4.35
N ALA A 73 16.23 7.61 -4.96
CA ALA A 73 15.09 8.10 -5.73
C ALA A 73 14.69 7.15 -6.87
N ALA A 74 15.67 6.64 -7.63
CA ALA A 74 15.42 5.70 -8.72
C ALA A 74 14.88 4.35 -8.21
N VAL A 75 15.48 3.80 -7.15
CA VAL A 75 15.05 2.54 -6.51
C VAL A 75 13.62 2.67 -5.97
N HIS A 76 13.30 3.79 -5.32
CA HIS A 76 11.95 4.08 -4.85
C HIS A 76 10.94 4.09 -6.01
N GLY A 77 11.26 4.73 -7.14
CA GLY A 77 10.40 4.74 -8.33
C GLY A 77 10.06 3.33 -8.84
N TRP A 78 11.05 2.44 -8.91
CA TRP A 78 10.83 1.04 -9.30
C TRP A 78 9.99 0.25 -8.29
N ILE A 79 10.26 0.41 -6.99
CA ILE A 79 9.48 -0.21 -5.93
C ILE A 79 8.03 0.30 -5.97
N PHE A 80 7.81 1.58 -6.24
CA PHE A 80 6.48 2.18 -6.35
C PHE A 80 5.64 1.55 -7.46
N ILE A 81 6.25 1.17 -8.59
CA ILE A 81 5.57 0.43 -9.66
C ILE A 81 5.10 -0.94 -9.16
N ILE A 82 5.98 -1.68 -8.46
CA ILE A 82 5.63 -2.97 -7.87
C ILE A 82 4.52 -2.82 -6.82
N TYR A 83 4.60 -1.77 -5.99
CA TYR A 83 3.55 -1.42 -5.04
C TYR A 83 2.21 -1.21 -5.73
N CYS A 84 2.17 -0.44 -6.83
CA CYS A 84 0.97 -0.25 -7.63
C CYS A 84 0.40 -1.59 -8.13
N LEU A 85 1.25 -2.51 -8.60
CA LEU A 85 0.82 -3.85 -9.03
C LEU A 85 0.22 -4.67 -7.88
N THR A 86 0.80 -4.61 -6.67
CA THR A 86 0.22 -5.30 -5.50
C THR A 86 -1.07 -4.66 -5.01
N CYS A 87 -1.21 -3.34 -5.13
CA CYS A 87 -2.47 -2.65 -4.92
C CYS A 87 -3.51 -3.15 -5.91
N LEU A 88 -3.14 -3.23 -7.20
CA LEU A 88 -3.92 -3.78 -8.31
C LEU A 88 -4.38 -5.23 -8.05
N ASP A 89 -3.49 -6.09 -7.57
CA ASP A 89 -3.84 -7.47 -7.22
C ASP A 89 -4.85 -7.55 -6.06
N LEU A 90 -4.63 -6.78 -5.00
CA LEU A 90 -5.51 -6.79 -3.83
C LEU A 90 -6.90 -6.24 -4.15
N GLY A 91 -6.99 -5.10 -4.83
CA GLY A 91 -8.29 -4.50 -5.12
C GLY A 91 -9.15 -5.32 -6.09
N VAL A 92 -8.56 -6.11 -7.01
CA VAL A 92 -9.31 -6.98 -7.93
C VAL A 92 -9.92 -8.11 -7.10
N LYS A 93 -9.09 -8.76 -6.26
CA LYS A 93 -9.52 -9.87 -5.40
C LYS A 93 -10.53 -9.45 -4.34
N ALA A 94 -10.36 -8.25 -3.78
CA ALA A 94 -11.27 -7.68 -2.79
C ALA A 94 -12.48 -6.96 -3.39
N ARG A 95 -12.57 -6.87 -4.73
CA ARG A 95 -13.64 -6.19 -5.50
C ARG A 95 -13.90 -4.76 -5.03
N TRP A 96 -12.81 -4.00 -4.86
CA TRP A 96 -12.87 -2.62 -4.42
C TRP A 96 -13.44 -1.69 -5.48
N VAL A 97 -14.21 -0.68 -5.05
CA VAL A 97 -14.66 0.43 -5.91
C VAL A 97 -13.46 1.27 -6.39
N PRO A 98 -13.47 1.82 -7.62
CA PRO A 98 -12.36 2.57 -8.23
C PRO A 98 -11.71 3.62 -7.31
N ALA A 99 -12.51 4.38 -6.56
CA ALA A 99 -12.02 5.40 -5.62
C ALA A 99 -11.07 4.84 -4.54
N LYS A 100 -11.30 3.59 -4.10
CA LYS A 100 -10.45 2.95 -3.09
C LYS A 100 -9.08 2.58 -3.64
N TRP A 101 -8.98 2.28 -4.94
CA TRP A 101 -7.70 2.04 -5.61
C TRP A 101 -6.85 3.28 -5.63
N VAL A 102 -7.44 4.39 -6.08
CA VAL A 102 -6.76 5.68 -6.19
C VAL A 102 -6.24 6.13 -4.84
N THR A 103 -7.09 6.10 -3.80
CA THR A 103 -6.65 6.45 -2.44
C THR A 103 -5.56 5.53 -1.91
N THR A 104 -5.61 4.23 -2.22
CA THR A 104 -4.57 3.27 -1.80
C THR A 104 -3.26 3.50 -2.53
N ILE A 105 -3.28 3.79 -3.83
CA ILE A 105 -2.06 4.12 -4.60
C ILE A 105 -1.49 5.46 -4.12
N LEU A 106 -2.33 6.47 -3.91
CA LEU A 106 -1.94 7.78 -3.36
C LEU A 106 -1.36 7.69 -1.95
N ALA A 107 -1.69 6.65 -1.19
CA ALA A 107 -1.03 6.40 0.08
C ALA A 107 0.49 6.31 -0.09
N GLY A 108 0.95 5.71 -1.20
CA GLY A 108 2.36 5.45 -1.49
C GLY A 108 3.19 6.67 -1.87
N VAL A 109 2.57 7.85 -2.06
CA VAL A 109 3.28 9.11 -2.37
C VAL A 109 3.25 10.13 -1.23
N ILE A 110 2.47 9.87 -0.18
CA ILE A 110 2.40 10.73 1.01
C ILE A 110 3.05 9.98 2.18
N PRO A 111 4.19 10.45 2.72
CA PRO A 111 5.09 9.67 3.57
C PRO A 111 4.42 9.04 4.80
N VAL A 112 3.61 9.81 5.53
CA VAL A 112 2.92 9.30 6.72
C VAL A 112 1.62 8.57 6.36
N LEU A 113 0.99 8.94 5.25
CA LEU A 113 -0.29 8.39 4.83
C LEU A 113 -0.19 6.93 4.40
N SER A 114 0.96 6.50 3.85
CA SER A 114 1.27 5.11 3.52
C SER A 114 0.95 4.17 4.70
N PHE A 115 1.44 4.51 5.89
CA PHE A 115 1.28 3.68 7.10
C PHE A 115 -0.16 3.70 7.63
N ILE A 116 -0.79 4.88 7.64
CA ILE A 116 -2.17 5.03 8.12
C ILE A 116 -3.15 4.25 7.22
N LEU A 117 -3.01 4.39 5.90
CA LEU A 117 -3.87 3.70 4.95
C LEU A 117 -3.59 2.20 4.92
N GLU A 118 -2.35 1.74 5.02
CA GLU A 118 -2.02 0.31 5.17
C GLU A 118 -2.83 -0.30 6.33
N ARG A 119 -2.75 0.32 7.52
CA ARG A 119 -3.43 -0.18 8.71
C ARG A 119 -4.95 -0.13 8.56
N ARG A 120 -5.49 0.94 7.96
CA ARG A 120 -6.93 1.06 7.70
C ARG A 120 -7.42 0.00 6.69
N ARG A 121 -6.70 -0.21 5.59
CA ARG A 121 -7.04 -1.20 4.55
C ARG A 121 -6.94 -2.61 5.11
N ARG A 122 -5.90 -2.92 5.88
CA ARG A 122 -5.72 -4.22 6.56
C ARG A 122 -6.90 -4.53 7.47
N ASN A 123 -7.25 -3.61 8.38
CA ASN A 123 -8.37 -3.82 9.31
C ASN A 123 -9.70 -4.01 8.57
N GLU A 124 -9.92 -3.27 7.48
CA GLU A 124 -11.15 -3.38 6.70
C GLU A 124 -11.24 -4.71 5.95
N VAL A 125 -10.15 -5.16 5.32
CA VAL A 125 -10.11 -6.44 4.60
C VAL A 125 -10.30 -7.59 5.59
N VAL A 126 -9.64 -7.54 6.75
CA VAL A 126 -9.77 -8.55 7.78
C VAL A 126 -11.22 -8.67 8.26
N ARG A 127 -11.89 -7.55 8.56
CA ARG A 127 -13.31 -7.54 8.97
C ARG A 127 -14.26 -7.98 7.85
N THR A 128 -14.03 -7.55 6.62
CA THR A 128 -14.91 -7.85 5.48
C THR A 128 -14.87 -9.34 5.12
N PHE A 129 -13.71 -9.97 5.27
CA PHE A 129 -13.48 -11.36 4.88
C PHE A 129 -13.41 -12.32 6.08
N ASP A 130 -13.62 -11.83 7.30
CA ASP A 130 -13.60 -12.62 8.54
C ASP A 130 -12.33 -13.49 8.59
N LEU A 131 -11.19 -12.78 8.53
CA LEU A 131 -9.85 -13.38 8.52
C LEU A 131 -9.28 -13.55 9.95
N ASP A 132 -10.08 -13.26 10.96
CA ASP A 132 -9.79 -13.42 12.38
C ASP A 132 -9.92 -14.91 12.76
N ASN A 133 -8.89 -15.70 12.46
CA ASN A 133 -8.73 -17.05 13.02
C ASN A 133 -7.38 -17.14 13.72
#